data_AF-W5N316-F1
#
_entry.id   AF-W5N316-F1
#
_cell.length_a   1.000
_cell.length_b   1.000
_cell.length_c   1.000
_cell.angle_alpha   90.00
_cell.angle_beta   90.00
_cell.angle_gamma   90.00
#
_symmetry.space_group_name_H-M   'P 1'
#
loop_
_entity.id
_entity.type
_entity.pdbx_description
1 polymer ?
#
loop_
_entity_poly.entity_id
_entity_poly.type
_entity_poly.pdbx_seq_one_letter_code
_entity_poly.pdbx_strand_id
1 'polypeptide(L)'
;MEQGKRLEEKPAGSLSDEIVMWQNELEHLEELKKANLEEVIKKIRVELAEYWDKCRFSSDQRDSFKYFYDDNFTEELLMKHDEELLQVKMYYEKCKPLLETVERWEKNFAIFQEFERRASDPNRFSNRGGTLLKEVKERVKIQKLLPKLEEELKSSIEMWEAEQGTEFLFGGLKVMDYIANHWDEHRLLKGKEKNERVSKICGGFPWCLEWSAPVSATFEMS
;
A
#
# COMPACT_ATOMS: atom_id res chain seq x y z
N MET A 1 -41.58 -6.49 4.47
CA MET A 1 -43.00 -6.32 4.85
C MET A 1 -43.93 -7.30 4.11
N GLU A 2 -43.53 -7.92 3.00
CA GLU A 2 -44.32 -8.94 2.28
C GLU A 2 -44.42 -10.30 3.02
N GLN A 3 -43.33 -10.77 3.65
CA GLN A 3 -43.20 -12.17 4.06
C GLN A 3 -43.97 -12.56 5.33
N GLY A 4 -44.23 -11.61 6.24
CA GLY A 4 -44.99 -11.86 7.46
C GLY A 4 -46.47 -12.23 7.22
N LYS A 5 -47.00 -11.94 6.02
CA LYS A 5 -48.40 -12.23 5.67
C LYS A 5 -48.66 -13.69 5.27
N ARG A 6 -47.64 -14.47 4.93
CA ARG A 6 -47.80 -15.86 4.47
C ARG A 6 -48.11 -16.84 5.60
N LEU A 7 -47.78 -16.47 6.84
CA LEU A 7 -47.96 -17.30 8.04
C LEU A 7 -49.39 -17.25 8.63
N GLU A 8 -50.26 -16.36 8.15
CA GLU A 8 -51.62 -16.18 8.70
C GLU A 8 -52.69 -17.04 8.00
N GLU A 9 -52.37 -17.68 6.88
CA GLU A 9 -53.34 -18.53 6.17
C GLU A 9 -53.38 -19.92 6.82
N LYS A 10 -54.49 -20.21 7.52
CA LYS A 10 -54.75 -21.55 8.07
C LYS A 10 -54.73 -22.58 6.93
N PRO A 11 -53.97 -23.68 7.06
CA PRO A 11 -53.99 -24.71 6.04
C PRO A 11 -55.38 -25.35 6.00
N ALA A 12 -55.91 -25.49 4.78
CA ALA A 12 -57.13 -26.25 4.53
C ALA A 12 -56.73 -27.51 3.75
N GLY A 13 -56.57 -28.64 4.46
CA GLY A 13 -56.11 -29.90 3.87
C GLY A 13 -56.12 -31.07 4.86
N SER A 14 -55.66 -32.24 4.42
CA SER A 14 -55.36 -33.38 5.30
C SER A 14 -54.17 -33.04 6.20
N LEU A 15 -54.05 -33.70 7.37
CA LEU A 15 -52.86 -33.59 8.23
C LEU A 15 -51.55 -33.87 7.45
N SER A 16 -51.60 -34.75 6.45
CA SER A 16 -50.47 -35.02 5.57
C SER A 16 -50.11 -33.82 4.68
N ASP A 17 -51.11 -33.08 4.20
CA ASP A 17 -50.92 -31.89 3.36
C ASP A 17 -50.34 -30.75 4.19
N GLU A 18 -50.78 -30.61 5.44
CA GLU A 18 -50.24 -29.65 6.40
C GLU A 18 -48.75 -29.90 6.68
N ILE A 19 -48.36 -31.16 6.92
CA ILE A 19 -46.95 -31.53 7.17
C ILE A 19 -46.07 -31.15 5.98
N VAL A 20 -46.51 -31.47 4.76
CA VAL A 20 -45.76 -31.14 3.53
C VAL A 20 -45.66 -29.62 3.34
N MET A 21 -46.73 -28.88 3.60
CA MET A 21 -46.71 -27.41 3.54
C MET A 21 -45.68 -26.81 4.50
N TRP A 22 -45.66 -27.25 5.76
CA TRP A 22 -44.71 -26.74 6.76
C TRP A 22 -43.26 -27.14 6.45
N GLN A 23 -43.04 -28.34 5.89
CA GLN A 23 -41.71 -28.76 5.43
C GLN A 23 -41.20 -27.88 4.30
N ASN A 24 -42.02 -27.60 3.28
CA ASN A 24 -41.66 -26.72 2.18
C ASN A 24 -41.40 -25.29 2.64
N GLU A 25 -42.20 -24.79 3.59
CA GLU A 25 -41.99 -23.44 4.14
C GLU A 25 -40.72 -23.38 4.99
N LEU A 26 -40.39 -24.43 5.74
CA LEU A 26 -39.12 -24.53 6.47
C LEU A 26 -37.93 -24.50 5.50
N GLU A 27 -37.96 -25.32 4.45
CA GLU A 27 -36.91 -25.35 3.41
C GLU A 27 -36.76 -23.97 2.75
N HIS A 28 -37.88 -23.32 2.40
CA HIS A 28 -37.86 -21.98 1.83
C HIS A 28 -37.23 -20.94 2.77
N LEU A 29 -37.56 -20.98 4.06
CA LEU A 29 -37.01 -20.07 5.06
C LEU A 29 -35.51 -20.33 5.29
N GLU A 30 -35.07 -21.59 5.24
CA GLU A 30 -33.66 -21.96 5.34
C GLU A 30 -32.85 -21.45 4.13
N GLU A 31 -33.39 -21.60 2.91
CA GLU A 31 -32.78 -21.03 1.70
C GLU A 31 -32.67 -19.51 1.78
N LEU A 32 -33.74 -18.83 2.20
CA LEU A 32 -33.75 -17.39 2.35
C LEU A 32 -32.75 -16.91 3.40
N LYS A 33 -32.68 -17.61 4.54
CA LYS A 33 -31.68 -17.34 5.58
C LYS A 33 -30.27 -17.47 5.02
N LYS A 34 -29.99 -18.54 4.28
CA LYS A 34 -28.68 -18.76 3.65
C LYS A 34 -28.31 -17.66 2.65
N ALA A 35 -29.26 -17.26 1.79
CA ALA A 35 -29.06 -16.16 0.83
C ALA A 35 -28.77 -14.82 1.53
N ASN A 36 -29.46 -14.53 2.63
CA ASN A 36 -29.22 -13.34 3.43
C ASN A 36 -27.83 -13.37 4.10
N LEU A 37 -27.42 -14.51 4.66
CA LEU A 37 -26.09 -14.68 5.24
C LEU A 37 -24.99 -14.49 4.19
N GLU A 38 -25.18 -15.05 3.00
CA GLU A 38 -24.29 -14.86 1.86
C GLU A 38 -24.10 -13.38 1.51
N GLU A 39 -25.19 -12.62 1.40
CA GLU A 39 -25.12 -11.18 1.09
C GLU A 39 -24.34 -10.41 2.16
N VAL A 40 -24.61 -10.67 3.44
CA VAL A 40 -23.95 -9.99 4.56
C VAL A 40 -22.47 -10.34 4.61
N ILE A 41 -22.11 -11.61 4.51
CA ILE A 41 -20.71 -12.07 4.54
C ILE A 41 -19.92 -11.46 3.38
N LYS A 42 -20.50 -11.41 2.17
CA LYS A 42 -19.84 -10.77 1.02
C LYS A 42 -19.59 -9.28 1.24
N LYS A 43 -20.53 -8.55 1.87
CA LYS A 43 -20.31 -7.14 2.23
C LYS A 43 -19.17 -6.98 3.22
N ILE A 44 -19.12 -7.84 4.25
CA ILE A 44 -18.02 -7.83 5.23
C ILE A 44 -16.68 -8.13 4.55
N ARG A 45 -16.62 -9.09 3.61
CA ARG A 45 -15.39 -9.38 2.85
C ARG A 45 -14.89 -8.18 2.06
N VAL A 46 -15.79 -7.41 1.43
CA VAL A 46 -15.42 -6.18 0.74
C VAL A 46 -14.84 -5.16 1.73
N GLU A 47 -15.52 -4.94 2.85
CA GLU A 47 -15.04 -4.00 3.88
C GLU A 47 -13.68 -4.44 4.46
N LEU A 48 -13.52 -5.74 4.72
CA LEU A 48 -12.28 -6.31 5.22
C LEU A 48 -11.12 -6.09 4.24
N ALA A 49 -11.36 -6.30 2.95
CA ALA A 49 -10.37 -6.03 1.90
C ALA A 49 -9.96 -4.54 1.87
N GLU A 50 -10.91 -3.60 2.02
CA GLU A 50 -10.59 -2.17 2.11
C GLU A 50 -9.71 -1.85 3.33
N TYR A 51 -9.97 -2.46 4.49
CA TYR A 51 -9.14 -2.26 5.67
C TYR A 51 -7.75 -2.91 5.52
N TRP A 52 -7.66 -4.08 4.88
CA TRP A 52 -6.36 -4.67 4.54
C TRP A 52 -5.55 -3.79 3.60
N ASP A 53 -6.19 -3.13 2.63
CA ASP A 53 -5.55 -2.15 1.75
C ASP A 53 -5.08 -0.92 2.53
N LYS A 54 -5.93 -0.36 3.41
CA LYS A 54 -5.57 0.77 4.29
C LYS A 54 -4.39 0.45 5.19
N CYS A 55 -4.35 -0.76 5.76
CA CYS A 55 -3.26 -1.21 6.62
C CYS A 55 -2.03 -1.70 5.84
N ARG A 56 -2.10 -1.75 4.50
CA ARG A 56 -1.05 -2.29 3.63
C ARG A 56 -0.64 -3.71 4.00
N PHE A 57 -1.61 -4.58 4.26
CA PHE A 57 -1.33 -5.99 4.51
C PHE A 57 -0.75 -6.67 3.27
N SER A 58 0.28 -7.48 3.47
CA SER A 58 0.84 -8.39 2.47
C SER A 58 -0.15 -9.49 2.09
N SER A 59 0.09 -10.18 0.97
CA SER A 59 -0.72 -11.35 0.57
C SER A 59 -0.73 -12.39 1.68
N ASP A 60 0.45 -12.73 2.22
CA ASP A 60 0.59 -13.74 3.28
C ASP A 60 -0.23 -13.40 4.54
N GLN A 61 -0.31 -12.11 4.91
CA GLN A 61 -1.14 -11.67 6.04
C GLN A 61 -2.63 -11.84 5.73
N ARG A 62 -3.09 -11.51 4.52
CA ARG A 62 -4.50 -11.69 4.11
C ARG A 62 -4.87 -13.16 4.03
N ASP A 63 -3.97 -13.97 3.47
CA ASP A 63 -4.16 -15.41 3.29
C ASP A 63 -4.14 -16.19 4.61
N SER A 64 -3.70 -15.55 5.71
CA SER A 64 -3.81 -16.12 7.05
C SER A 64 -5.27 -16.30 7.49
N PHE A 65 -6.18 -15.43 7.02
CA PHE A 65 -7.62 -15.53 7.27
C PHE A 65 -8.31 -16.44 6.22
N LYS A 66 -8.16 -17.76 6.40
CA LYS A 66 -8.67 -18.78 5.45
C LYS A 66 -10.17 -18.72 5.21
N TYR A 67 -10.96 -18.23 6.17
CA TYR A 67 -12.42 -18.11 6.08
C TYR A 67 -12.86 -17.10 5.01
N PHE A 68 -11.96 -16.25 4.51
CA PHE A 68 -12.24 -15.32 3.43
C PHE A 68 -12.74 -15.99 2.15
N TYR A 69 -12.32 -17.24 1.89
CA TYR A 69 -12.65 -17.98 0.66
C TYR A 69 -13.70 -19.09 0.89
N ASP A 70 -14.31 -19.15 2.07
CA ASP A 70 -15.29 -20.20 2.41
C ASP A 70 -16.69 -19.86 1.88
N ASP A 71 -17.26 -20.65 0.98
CA ASP A 71 -18.60 -20.43 0.43
C ASP A 71 -19.72 -21.16 1.21
N ASN A 72 -19.40 -21.75 2.36
CA ASN A 72 -20.38 -22.33 3.26
C ASN A 72 -20.99 -21.26 4.20
N PHE A 73 -21.95 -20.51 3.66
CA PHE A 73 -22.64 -19.42 4.37
C PHE A 73 -23.46 -19.92 5.56
N THR A 74 -22.83 -19.85 6.75
CA THR A 74 -23.40 -20.24 8.03
C THR A 74 -23.28 -19.07 9.03
N GLU A 75 -24.04 -19.12 10.12
CA GLU A 75 -23.93 -18.12 11.19
C GLU A 75 -22.53 -18.14 11.84
N GLU A 76 -21.92 -19.31 11.98
CA GLU A 76 -20.54 -19.46 12.45
C GLU A 76 -19.57 -18.71 11.54
N LEU A 77 -19.71 -18.86 10.21
CA LEU A 77 -18.88 -18.16 9.24
C LEU A 77 -19.04 -16.64 9.35
N LEU A 78 -20.27 -16.15 9.52
CA LEU A 78 -20.55 -14.73 9.74
C LEU A 78 -19.83 -14.22 10.99
N MET A 79 -19.93 -14.94 12.11
CA MET A 79 -19.25 -14.58 13.35
C MET A 79 -17.73 -14.48 13.19
N LYS A 80 -17.10 -15.40 12.45
CA LYS A 80 -15.66 -15.33 12.15
C LYS A 80 -15.29 -14.08 11.36
N HIS A 81 -16.13 -13.68 10.40
CA HIS A 81 -15.90 -12.46 9.60
C HIS A 81 -16.09 -11.19 10.44
N ASP A 82 -17.10 -11.15 11.31
CA ASP A 82 -17.33 -10.01 12.21
C ASP A 82 -16.17 -9.83 13.20
N GLU A 83 -15.69 -10.93 13.79
CA GLU A 83 -14.54 -10.92 14.70
C GLU A 83 -13.27 -10.43 13.99
N GLU A 84 -12.96 -10.97 12.82
CA GLU A 84 -11.80 -10.57 12.02
C GLU A 84 -11.88 -9.09 11.63
N LEU A 85 -13.04 -8.63 11.14
CA LEU A 85 -13.23 -7.23 10.78
C LEU A 85 -13.03 -6.30 11.99
N LEU A 86 -13.53 -6.69 13.16
CA LEU A 86 -13.32 -5.93 14.39
C LEU A 86 -11.84 -5.87 14.77
N GLN A 87 -11.14 -7.00 14.72
CA GLN A 87 -9.70 -7.07 15.02
C GLN A 87 -8.90 -6.19 14.06
N VAL A 88 -9.17 -6.26 12.75
CA VAL A 88 -8.48 -5.44 11.74
C VAL A 88 -8.80 -3.95 11.91
N LYS A 89 -10.04 -3.57 12.25
CA LYS A 89 -10.39 -2.17 12.55
C LYS A 89 -9.65 -1.65 13.78
N MET A 90 -9.57 -2.45 14.84
CA MET A 90 -8.81 -2.08 16.04
C MET A 90 -7.32 -1.96 15.75
N TYR A 91 -6.76 -2.86 14.94
CA TYR A 91 -5.39 -2.77 14.46
C TYR A 91 -5.15 -1.49 13.66
N TYR A 92 -6.06 -1.17 12.74
CA TYR A 92 -5.99 0.03 11.92
C TYR A 92 -5.93 1.30 12.78
N GLU A 93 -6.82 1.46 13.76
CA GLU A 93 -6.81 2.66 14.61
C GLU A 93 -5.50 2.83 15.38
N LYS A 94 -4.89 1.74 15.83
CA LYS A 94 -3.56 1.79 16.47
C LYS A 94 -2.44 2.16 15.51
N CYS A 95 -2.49 1.65 14.28
CA CYS A 95 -1.44 1.85 13.27
C CYS A 95 -1.62 3.12 12.45
N LYS A 96 -2.81 3.73 12.49
CA LYS A 96 -3.15 4.95 11.76
C LYS A 96 -2.12 6.08 11.89
N PRO A 97 -1.64 6.49 13.09
CA PRO A 97 -0.64 7.55 13.20
C PRO A 97 0.69 7.22 12.51
N LEU A 98 1.09 5.93 12.51
CA LEU A 98 2.27 5.45 11.77
C LEU A 98 2.03 5.55 10.27
N LEU A 99 0.91 5.03 9.79
CA LEU A 99 0.54 5.06 8.37
C LEU A 99 0.45 6.50 7.82
N GLU A 100 -0.13 7.43 8.58
CA GLU A 100 -0.19 8.86 8.22
C GLU A 100 1.21 9.48 8.13
N THR A 101 2.15 9.06 9.00
CA THR A 101 3.53 9.52 8.95
C THR A 101 4.28 8.96 7.74
N VAL A 102 4.05 7.69 7.39
CA VAL A 102 4.60 7.08 6.16
C VAL A 102 4.07 7.81 4.92
N GLU A 103 2.76 8.04 4.84
CA GLU A 103 2.14 8.77 3.72
C GLU A 103 2.69 10.21 3.60
N ARG A 104 2.90 10.87 4.74
CA ARG A 104 3.55 12.19 4.78
C ARG A 104 4.99 12.12 4.28
N TRP A 105 5.75 11.09 4.64
CA TRP A 105 7.10 10.87 4.11
C TRP A 105 7.06 10.64 2.59
N GLU A 106 6.19 9.76 2.08
CA GLU A 106 6.03 9.49 0.64
C GLU A 106 5.72 10.77 -0.15
N LYS A 107 4.76 11.57 0.33
CA LYS A 107 4.40 12.86 -0.28
C LYS A 107 5.58 13.83 -0.34
N ASN A 108 6.34 13.96 0.74
CA ASN A 108 7.51 14.82 0.78
C ASN A 108 8.65 14.28 -0.11
N PHE A 109 8.78 12.96 -0.22
CA PHE A 109 9.75 12.31 -1.08
C PHE A 109 9.41 12.51 -2.56
N ALA A 110 8.13 12.43 -2.95
CA ALA A 110 7.68 12.76 -4.30
C ALA A 110 7.97 14.23 -4.66
N ILE A 111 7.70 15.16 -3.74
CA ILE A 111 8.05 16.58 -3.91
C ILE A 111 9.57 16.77 -4.06
N PHE A 112 10.37 16.04 -3.26
CA PHE A 112 11.83 16.05 -3.37
C PHE A 112 12.30 15.62 -4.76
N GLN A 113 11.77 14.51 -5.29
CA GLN A 113 12.09 14.01 -6.64
C GLN A 113 11.72 15.03 -7.72
N GLU A 114 10.58 15.71 -7.58
CA GLU A 114 10.16 16.76 -8.52
C GLU A 114 11.12 17.95 -8.49
N PHE A 115 11.57 18.39 -7.31
CA PHE A 115 12.60 19.43 -7.22
C PHE A 115 13.92 19.00 -7.85
N GLU A 116 14.34 17.76 -7.68
CA GLU A 116 15.53 17.20 -8.30
C GLU A 116 15.42 17.16 -9.83
N ARG A 117 14.25 16.77 -10.35
CA ARG A 117 13.97 16.75 -11.79
C ARG A 117 14.06 18.14 -12.38
N ARG A 118 13.36 19.12 -11.78
CA ARG A 118 13.38 20.53 -12.19
C ARG A 118 14.76 21.17 -12.08
N ALA A 119 15.57 20.78 -11.09
CA ALA A 119 16.95 21.24 -10.94
C ALA A 119 17.87 20.76 -12.08
N SER A 120 17.53 19.63 -12.71
CA SER A 120 18.34 19.00 -13.76
C SER A 120 18.01 19.48 -15.19
N ASP A 121 17.01 20.36 -15.33
CA ASP A 121 16.53 20.93 -16.60
C ASP A 121 17.47 22.04 -17.12
N PRO A 122 18.03 21.91 -18.34
CA PRO A 122 18.87 22.94 -18.95
C PRO A 122 18.18 24.29 -19.15
N ASN A 123 16.85 24.33 -19.33
CA ASN A 123 16.08 25.56 -19.56
C ASN A 123 15.67 26.28 -18.26
N ARG A 124 16.12 25.77 -17.10
CA ARG A 124 15.78 26.29 -15.76
C ARG A 124 16.11 27.78 -15.55
N PHE A 125 17.13 28.29 -16.23
CA PHE A 125 17.59 29.67 -16.10
C PHE A 125 16.77 30.70 -16.90
N SER A 126 15.81 30.27 -17.72
CA SER A 126 14.94 31.17 -18.49
C SER A 126 13.84 31.85 -17.63
N ASN A 127 13.74 31.54 -16.34
CA ASN A 127 12.68 32.03 -15.46
C ASN A 127 13.03 33.40 -14.85
N ARG A 128 12.50 34.48 -15.44
CA ARG A 128 12.46 35.81 -14.81
C ARG A 128 11.49 35.80 -13.61
N GLY A 129 11.86 36.41 -12.47
CA GLY A 129 10.91 36.71 -11.38
C GLY A 129 11.13 36.02 -10.01
N GLY A 130 12.32 35.50 -9.70
CA GLY A 130 12.65 35.05 -8.32
C GLY A 130 12.08 33.68 -7.90
N THR A 131 11.44 32.95 -8.81
CA THR A 131 10.94 31.58 -8.60
C THR A 131 12.05 30.61 -8.17
N LEU A 132 13.27 30.80 -8.69
CA LEU A 132 14.44 29.97 -8.37
C LEU A 132 14.81 30.00 -6.88
N LEU A 133 14.72 31.17 -6.25
CA LEU A 133 15.05 31.34 -4.84
C LEU A 133 14.00 30.67 -3.94
N LYS A 134 12.72 30.71 -4.35
CA LYS A 134 11.63 30.00 -3.66
C LYS A 134 11.82 28.49 -3.74
N GLU A 135 12.13 27.96 -4.93
CA GLU A 135 12.42 26.53 -5.13
C GLU A 135 13.60 26.05 -4.28
N VAL A 136 14.71 26.80 -4.25
CA VAL A 136 15.88 26.41 -3.45
C VAL A 136 15.54 26.41 -1.96
N LYS A 137 14.79 27.42 -1.49
CA LYS A 137 14.35 27.49 -0.09
C LYS A 137 13.43 26.33 0.28
N GLU A 138 12.50 25.97 -0.59
CA GLU A 138 11.59 24.82 -0.40
C GLU A 138 12.35 23.49 -0.43
N ARG A 139 13.29 23.32 -1.36
CA ARG A 139 14.16 22.13 -1.41
C ARG A 139 14.92 21.93 -0.10
N VAL A 140 15.52 22.98 0.46
CA VAL A 140 16.24 22.90 1.74
C VAL A 140 15.29 22.53 2.89
N LYS A 141 14.04 23.00 2.87
CA LYS A 141 13.04 22.58 3.86
C LYS A 141 12.74 21.08 3.74
N ILE A 142 12.48 20.58 2.54
CA ILE A 142 12.18 19.16 2.30
C ILE A 142 13.37 18.26 2.66
N GLN A 143 14.59 18.65 2.28
CA GLN A 143 15.82 17.92 2.64
C GLN A 143 16.07 17.84 4.15
N LYS A 144 15.58 18.82 4.92
CA LYS A 144 15.62 18.78 6.40
C LYS A 144 14.43 18.06 7.00
N LEU A 145 13.31 17.99 6.30
CA LEU A 145 12.07 17.37 6.77
C LEU A 145 12.12 15.85 6.61
N LEU A 146 12.64 15.34 5.49
CA LEU A 146 12.73 13.89 5.24
C LEU A 146 13.47 13.14 6.37
N PRO A 147 14.69 13.54 6.80
CA PRO A 147 15.38 12.86 7.91
C PRO A 147 14.65 12.98 9.25
N LYS A 148 13.88 14.07 9.47
CA LYS A 148 13.07 14.22 10.68
C LYS A 148 11.89 13.26 10.69
N LEU A 149 11.24 13.08 9.55
CA LEU A 149 10.15 12.11 9.38
C LEU A 149 10.67 10.68 9.51
N GLU A 150 11.87 10.39 8.99
CA GLU A 150 12.52 9.08 9.14
C GLU A 150 12.82 8.76 10.61
N GLU A 151 13.33 9.73 11.38
CA GLU A 151 13.56 9.55 12.82
C GLU A 151 12.24 9.43 13.61
N GLU A 152 11.22 10.23 13.26
CA GLU A 152 9.88 10.14 13.84
C GLU A 152 9.24 8.78 13.58
N LEU A 153 9.36 8.25 12.36
CA LEU A 153 8.91 6.91 12.00
C LEU A 153 9.64 5.85 12.80
N LYS A 154 10.97 5.92 12.87
CA LYS A 154 11.78 4.97 13.63
C LYS A 154 11.37 4.93 15.10
N SER A 155 11.26 6.07 15.75
CA SER A 155 10.83 6.15 17.16
C SER A 155 9.40 5.63 17.35
N SER A 156 8.48 5.96 16.42
CA SER A 156 7.09 5.52 16.51
C SER A 156 6.95 4.01 16.30
N ILE A 157 7.76 3.42 15.41
CA ILE A 157 7.80 1.98 15.16
C ILE A 157 8.35 1.26 16.40
N GLU A 158 9.46 1.74 16.97
CA GLU A 158 10.03 1.16 18.19
C GLU A 158 9.03 1.13 19.35
N MET A 159 8.25 2.21 19.54
CA MET A 159 7.16 2.23 20.53
C MET A 159 6.06 1.23 20.20
N TRP A 160 5.64 1.15 18.94
CA TRP A 160 4.59 0.23 18.51
C TRP A 160 5.01 -1.23 18.67
N GLU A 161 6.24 -1.60 18.30
CA GLU A 161 6.77 -2.94 18.45
C GLU A 161 6.91 -3.33 19.92
N ALA A 162 7.26 -2.37 20.80
CA ALA A 162 7.27 -2.59 22.24
C ALA A 162 5.87 -2.80 22.84
N GLU A 163 4.85 -2.12 22.32
CA GLU A 163 3.46 -2.26 22.78
C GLU A 163 2.76 -3.52 22.25
N GLN A 164 2.97 -3.87 20.98
CA GLN A 164 2.29 -5.01 20.35
C GLN A 164 3.10 -6.30 20.43
N GLY A 165 4.40 -6.24 20.73
CA GLY A 165 5.28 -7.41 20.80
C GLY A 165 5.50 -8.12 19.46
N THR A 166 5.20 -7.45 18.35
CA THR A 166 5.34 -7.95 16.98
C THR A 166 6.02 -6.90 16.12
N GLU A 167 6.61 -7.31 15.00
CA GLU A 167 7.28 -6.39 14.08
C GLU A 167 6.25 -5.64 13.22
N PHE A 168 6.46 -4.33 12.99
CA PHE A 168 5.56 -3.55 12.14
C PHE A 168 5.92 -3.76 10.67
N LEU A 169 5.03 -4.42 9.93
CA LEU A 169 5.19 -4.67 8.50
C LEU A 169 4.28 -3.77 7.67
N PHE A 170 4.86 -3.15 6.65
CA PHE A 170 4.19 -2.34 5.65
C PHE A 170 4.35 -3.01 4.29
N GLY A 171 3.27 -3.60 3.77
CA GLY A 171 3.32 -4.39 2.53
C GLY A 171 4.20 -5.64 2.61
N GLY A 172 4.44 -6.17 3.82
CA GLY A 172 5.35 -7.29 4.07
C GLY A 172 6.83 -6.90 4.24
N LEU A 173 7.15 -5.61 4.24
CA LEU A 173 8.50 -5.09 4.48
C LEU A 173 8.53 -4.22 5.73
N LYS A 174 9.69 -4.11 6.39
CA LYS A 174 9.88 -3.10 7.43
C LYS A 174 9.85 -1.71 6.80
N VAL A 175 9.22 -0.75 7.47
CA VAL A 175 9.10 0.63 6.95
C VAL A 175 10.47 1.24 6.64
N MET A 176 11.48 0.96 7.48
CA MET A 176 12.83 1.48 7.25
C MET A 176 13.49 0.89 5.99
N ASP A 177 13.24 -0.40 5.71
CA ASP A 177 13.72 -1.04 4.48
C ASP A 177 12.97 -0.48 3.25
N TYR A 178 11.67 -0.24 3.39
CA TYR A 178 10.86 0.42 2.36
C TYR A 178 11.41 1.82 2.01
N ILE A 179 11.76 2.62 3.02
CA ILE A 179 12.37 3.95 2.85
C ILE A 179 13.75 3.84 2.17
N ALA A 180 14.58 2.90 2.61
CA ALA A 180 15.89 2.65 2.03
C ALA A 180 15.80 2.27 0.54
N ASN A 181 14.85 1.39 0.19
CA ASN A 181 14.59 0.98 -1.19
C ASN A 181 14.23 2.19 -2.08
N HIS A 182 13.36 3.09 -1.61
CA HIS A 182 13.01 4.31 -2.35
C HIS A 182 14.20 5.23 -2.58
N TRP A 183 15.06 5.40 -1.57
CA TRP A 183 16.31 6.17 -1.72
C TRP A 183 17.28 5.52 -2.70
N ASP A 184 17.40 4.21 -2.67
CA ASP A 184 18.26 3.42 -3.55
C ASP A 184 17.77 3.47 -5.01
N GLU A 185 16.49 3.29 -5.24
CA GLU A 185 15.86 3.45 -6.56
C GLU A 185 16.11 4.84 -7.13
N HIS A 186 15.88 5.89 -6.33
CA HIS A 186 16.14 7.26 -6.74
C HIS A 186 17.63 7.48 -7.09
N ARG A 187 18.55 6.95 -6.28
CA ARG A 187 20.00 7.02 -6.54
C ARG A 187 20.39 6.32 -7.84
N LEU A 188 19.82 5.16 -8.11
CA LEU A 188 20.07 4.39 -9.34
C LEU A 188 19.56 5.13 -10.58
N LEU A 189 18.34 5.70 -10.52
CA LEU A 189 17.78 6.50 -11.61
C LEU A 189 18.66 7.71 -11.93
N LYS A 190 19.10 8.46 -10.90
CA LYS A 190 20.05 9.57 -11.09
C LYS A 190 21.39 9.14 -11.69
N GLY A 191 21.90 7.98 -11.28
CA GLY A 191 23.11 7.40 -11.87
C GLY A 191 22.97 7.12 -13.36
N LYS A 192 21.85 6.51 -13.77
CA LYS A 192 21.53 6.22 -15.17
C LYS A 192 21.39 7.49 -16.01
N GLU A 193 20.63 8.49 -15.53
CA GLU A 193 20.48 9.79 -16.21
C GLU A 193 21.83 10.48 -16.45
N LYS A 194 22.72 10.46 -15.45
CA LYS A 194 24.06 11.03 -15.57
C LYS A 194 24.89 10.27 -16.59
N ASN A 195 24.88 8.95 -16.56
CA ASN A 195 25.64 8.12 -17.49
C ASN A 195 25.16 8.30 -18.95
N GLU A 196 23.85 8.40 -19.17
CA GLU A 196 23.28 8.68 -20.50
C GLU A 196 23.65 10.08 -21.01
N ARG A 197 23.62 11.11 -20.15
CA ARG A 197 24.07 12.46 -20.51
C ARG A 197 25.54 12.44 -20.92
N VAL A 198 26.39 11.77 -20.15
CA VAL A 198 27.82 11.61 -20.47
C VAL A 198 28.00 10.83 -21.78
N SER A 199 27.28 9.73 -21.98
CA SER A 199 27.35 8.95 -23.23
C SER A 199 26.90 9.74 -24.46
N LYS A 200 25.87 10.60 -24.34
CA LYS A 200 25.43 11.48 -25.43
C LYS A 200 26.44 12.58 -25.73
N ILE A 201 27.14 13.08 -24.71
CA ILE A 201 28.22 14.07 -24.87
C ILE A 201 29.46 13.41 -25.52
N CYS A 202 29.88 12.24 -25.03
CA CYS A 202 31.04 11.52 -25.55
C CYS A 202 30.78 10.89 -26.93
N GLY A 203 29.54 10.47 -27.23
CA GLY A 203 29.15 9.95 -28.55
C GLY A 203 29.17 10.99 -29.69
N GLY A 204 29.30 12.28 -29.35
CA GLY A 204 29.45 13.38 -30.31
C GLY A 204 30.90 13.85 -30.54
N PHE A 205 31.88 13.33 -29.79
CA PHE A 205 33.29 13.70 -29.91
C PHE A 205 34.18 12.44 -29.98
N PRO A 206 34.61 12.02 -31.19
CA PRO A 206 35.43 10.81 -31.38
C PRO A 206 36.80 10.85 -30.69
N TRP A 207 37.23 11.99 -30.15
CA TRP A 207 38.59 12.20 -29.60
C TRP A 207 38.71 12.00 -28.09
N CYS A 208 37.63 11.69 -27.36
CA CYS A 208 37.70 11.46 -25.91
C CYS A 208 38.35 10.12 -25.50
N LEU A 209 38.67 9.22 -26.45
CA LEU A 209 39.35 7.94 -26.15
C LEU A 209 40.88 8.04 -26.17
N GLU A 210 41.47 9.18 -26.53
CA GLU A 210 42.92 9.31 -26.73
C GLU A 210 43.71 9.86 -25.53
N TRP A 211 43.07 10.23 -24.43
CA TRP A 211 43.73 10.73 -23.21
C TRP A 211 43.80 9.70 -22.07
N SER A 212 44.06 8.45 -22.43
CA SER A 212 44.46 7.40 -21.47
C SER A 212 45.44 6.42 -22.11
N ALA A 213 46.48 6.94 -22.75
CA ALA A 213 47.69 6.16 -23.05
C ALA A 213 48.85 6.73 -22.20
N PRO A 214 49.48 5.93 -21.32
CA PRO A 214 50.68 6.36 -20.62
C PRO A 214 51.80 6.56 -21.64
N VAL A 215 52.36 7.77 -21.71
CA VAL A 215 53.55 8.08 -22.52
C VAL A 215 54.71 7.24 -21.98
N SER A 216 54.90 6.06 -22.56
CA SER A 216 56.07 5.22 -22.37
C SER A 216 56.83 5.24 -23.68
N ALA A 217 57.68 6.25 -23.86
CA ALA A 217 58.61 6.30 -24.97
C ALA A 217 60.03 6.48 -24.40
N THR A 218 60.73 5.36 -24.40
CA THR A 218 62.17 5.18 -24.23
C THR A 218 62.97 6.15 -25.10
N PHE A 219 63.98 6.80 -24.52
CA PHE A 219 65.04 7.45 -25.30
C PHE A 219 66.40 6.96 -24.79
N GLU A 220 66.96 6.02 -25.54
CA GLU A 220 68.35 5.56 -25.46
C GLU A 220 69.17 6.24 -26.56
N MET A 221 70.41 6.61 -26.19
CA MET A 221 71.62 6.76 -27.01
C MET A 221 71.70 7.86 -28.10
N SER A 222 72.51 8.89 -27.82
CA SER A 222 73.86 9.07 -28.41
C SER A 222 74.69 10.06 -27.61
#